data_AF-A0A923NC91-F1
#
_entry.id   AF-A0A923NC91-F1
#
_cell.length_a   1.000
_cell.length_b   1.000
_cell.length_c   1.000
_cell.angle_alpha   90.00
_cell.angle_beta   90.00
_cell.angle_gamma   90.00
#
_symmetry.space_group_name_H-M   'P 1'
#
loop_
_entity.id
_entity.type
_entity.pdbx_description
1 polymer ?
#
loop_
_entity_poly.entity_id
_entity_poly.type
_entity_poly.pdbx_seq_one_letter_code
_entity_poly.pdbx_strand_id
1 'polypeptide(L)'
;MNDKYATALERALYNWYYGENGADPEPVFNAMSQGAEMGMQCLIPIETPQELLQQLLEAESLQDGASFTINEELPISFQHLVVDEEGHYLIPIFTSSEQLNIGGEGSATINQSFGELLDSLDQWPDCLGYVVNPFTNKIMVDRNIRDKVRNFQPKSHVAFVQGSVLDLHVDAVVNSAHKTLLGGVEVDEVLLAEAEGIMDEAMLCGGGLNGAIHAAAGQALFDECKTLGGCMPGDAKITKAYGIEYDDYIIHTVGPFFQNNEEEEEVLASCYTKALDLAVEHGCTSIAFPSISAGANGFPMGKVAPVAVISVVEWFEAHPDVVMNVYLCANTPNEYKAYLRMIKR
;
A
#
# COMPACT_ATOMS: atom_id res chain seq x y z
N MET A 1 6.26 12.80 10.09
CA MET A 1 6.94 11.52 10.39
C MET A 1 6.81 10.62 9.17
N ASN A 2 7.86 9.88 8.80
CA ASN A 2 7.80 8.91 7.71
C ASN A 2 8.18 7.53 8.26
N ASP A 3 7.19 6.79 8.75
CA ASP A 3 7.34 5.46 9.34
C ASP A 3 6.71 4.42 8.42
N LYS A 4 7.52 3.47 7.92
CA LYS A 4 7.08 2.49 6.93
C LYS A 4 5.97 1.57 7.42
N TYR A 5 5.91 1.28 8.73
CA TYR A 5 4.87 0.41 9.29
C TYR A 5 3.56 1.16 9.44
N ALA A 6 3.63 2.46 9.79
CA ALA A 6 2.48 3.34 9.78
C ALA A 6 1.90 3.49 8.37
N THR A 7 2.75 3.65 7.35
CA THR A 7 2.34 3.65 5.94
C THR A 7 1.73 2.32 5.51
N ALA A 8 2.31 1.18 5.91
CA ALA A 8 1.73 -0.13 5.62
C ALA A 8 0.34 -0.31 6.25
N LEU A 9 0.11 0.22 7.45
CA LEU A 9 -1.20 0.23 8.09
C LEU A 9 -2.19 1.15 7.35
N GLU A 10 -1.77 2.34 6.92
CA GLU A 10 -2.60 3.24 6.10
C GLU A 10 -3.02 2.56 4.78
N ARG A 11 -2.07 1.96 4.06
CA ARG A 11 -2.30 1.18 2.82
C ARG A 11 -3.32 0.06 3.06
N ALA A 12 -3.11 -0.73 4.11
CA ALA A 12 -4.00 -1.84 4.44
C ALA A 12 -5.42 -1.38 4.81
N LEU A 13 -5.55 -0.30 5.59
CA LEU A 13 -6.85 0.28 5.95
C LEU A 13 -7.56 0.82 4.72
N TYR A 14 -6.88 1.56 3.86
CA TYR A 14 -7.46 2.05 2.61
C TYR A 14 -8.01 0.90 1.77
N ASN A 15 -7.19 -0.13 1.50
CA ASN A 15 -7.58 -1.27 0.68
C ASN A 15 -8.73 -2.08 1.30
N TRP A 16 -8.77 -2.20 2.64
CA TRP A 16 -9.84 -2.87 3.34
C TRP A 16 -11.18 -2.14 3.18
N TYR A 17 -11.19 -0.81 3.29
CA TYR A 17 -12.37 -0.01 3.03
C TYR A 17 -12.77 -0.01 1.55
N TYR A 18 -11.79 0.01 0.64
CA TYR A 18 -12.02 -0.04 -0.81
C TYR A 18 -12.78 -1.31 -1.22
N GLY A 19 -12.43 -2.47 -0.66
CA GLY A 19 -13.11 -3.73 -0.99
C GLY A 19 -14.50 -3.92 -0.34
N GLU A 20 -15.01 -2.92 0.39
CA GLU A 20 -16.32 -2.90 1.05
C GLU A 20 -16.66 -4.19 1.84
N ASN A 21 -17.89 -4.72 1.70
CA ASN A 21 -18.46 -5.81 2.51
C ASN A 21 -17.82 -7.19 2.28
N GLY A 22 -16.84 -7.30 1.38
CA GLY A 22 -16.15 -8.56 1.05
C GLY A 22 -14.66 -8.56 1.33
N ALA A 23 -14.09 -7.44 1.79
CA ALA A 23 -12.65 -7.32 2.03
C ALA A 23 -12.22 -8.05 3.30
N ASP A 24 -11.20 -8.89 3.18
CA ASP A 24 -10.59 -9.57 4.31
C ASP A 24 -9.79 -8.56 5.15
N PRO A 25 -10.03 -8.46 6.48
CA PRO A 25 -9.23 -7.60 7.35
C PRO A 25 -7.80 -8.12 7.61
N GLU A 26 -7.44 -9.33 7.15
CA GLU A 26 -6.12 -9.95 7.36
C GLU A 26 -4.93 -8.99 7.07
N PRO A 27 -4.90 -8.22 5.97
CA PRO A 27 -3.82 -7.26 5.71
C PRO A 27 -3.67 -6.18 6.80
N VAL A 28 -4.79 -5.74 7.40
CA VAL A 28 -4.79 -4.76 8.48
C VAL A 28 -4.18 -5.37 9.74
N PHE A 29 -4.50 -6.62 10.06
CA PHE A 29 -3.89 -7.34 11.19
C PHE A 29 -2.42 -7.66 10.96
N ASN A 30 -2.01 -8.02 9.74
CA ASN A 30 -0.61 -8.15 9.35
C ASN A 30 0.15 -6.85 9.68
N ALA A 31 -0.35 -5.70 9.21
CA ALA A 31 0.29 -4.40 9.42
C ALA A 31 0.32 -3.98 10.90
N MET A 32 -0.78 -4.14 11.64
CA MET A 32 -0.83 -3.80 13.07
C MET A 32 0.10 -4.69 13.90
N SER A 33 0.14 -6.01 13.64
CA SER A 33 0.95 -6.97 14.37
C SER A 33 2.45 -6.73 14.12
N GLN A 34 2.85 -6.63 12.84
CA GLN A 34 4.23 -6.29 12.48
C GLN A 34 4.63 -4.91 13.00
N GLY A 35 3.75 -3.92 12.89
CA GLY A 35 4.02 -2.58 13.40
C GLY A 35 4.20 -2.55 14.92
N ALA A 36 3.38 -3.28 15.67
CA ALA A 36 3.54 -3.39 17.12
C ALA A 36 4.88 -4.02 17.52
N GLU A 37 5.30 -5.09 16.82
CA GLU A 37 6.56 -5.79 17.10
C GLU A 37 7.80 -5.00 16.66
N MET A 38 7.72 -4.31 15.53
CA MET A 38 8.85 -3.63 14.90
C MET A 38 8.98 -2.15 15.29
N GLY A 39 8.18 -1.68 16.25
CA GLY A 39 8.29 -0.34 16.82
C GLY A 39 7.69 0.77 15.98
N MET A 40 6.59 0.50 15.27
CA MET A 40 5.79 1.50 14.55
C MET A 40 5.52 2.72 15.43
N GLN A 41 5.89 3.89 14.93
CA GLN A 41 5.66 5.15 15.62
C GLN A 41 4.32 5.75 15.19
N CYS A 42 3.58 6.25 16.18
CA CYS A 42 2.35 6.97 15.95
C CYS A 42 2.36 8.33 16.64
N LEU A 43 1.59 9.25 16.10
CA LEU A 43 1.35 10.57 16.67
C LEU A 43 0.13 10.52 17.58
N ILE A 44 0.30 10.99 18.81
CA ILE A 44 -0.80 11.16 19.76
C ILE A 44 -0.93 12.65 20.07
N PRO A 45 -2.10 13.26 19.83
CA PRO A 45 -2.37 14.61 20.28
C PRO A 45 -2.37 14.68 21.79
N ILE A 46 -1.73 15.71 22.33
CA ILE A 46 -1.67 15.97 23.76
C ILE A 46 -2.39 17.26 24.10
N GLU A 47 -2.90 17.35 25.31
CA GLU A 47 -3.28 18.63 25.88
C GLU A 47 -2.01 19.44 26.09
N THR A 48 -2.02 20.71 25.69
CA THR A 48 -0.86 21.58 25.90
C THR A 48 -0.74 21.84 27.41
N PRO A 49 0.37 21.44 28.08
CA PRO A 49 0.52 21.66 29.51
C PRO A 49 0.39 23.15 29.85
N GLN A 50 -0.32 23.49 30.91
CA GLN A 50 -0.52 24.89 31.30
C GLN A 50 0.79 25.59 31.62
N GLU A 51 1.75 24.85 32.20
CA GLU A 51 3.09 25.32 32.51
C GLU A 51 3.86 25.73 31.25
N LEU A 52 3.71 24.96 30.17
CA LEU A 52 4.29 25.28 28.86
C LEU A 52 3.66 26.55 28.28
N LEU A 53 2.33 26.68 28.34
CA LEU A 53 1.60 27.88 27.92
C LEU A 53 2.03 29.11 28.72
N GLN A 54 2.15 28.98 30.04
CA GLN A 54 2.53 30.08 30.92
C GLN A 54 3.95 30.56 30.63
N GLN A 55 4.91 29.66 30.43
CA GLN A 55 6.28 30.03 30.05
C GLN A 55 6.36 30.70 28.67
N LEU A 56 5.55 30.25 27.71
CA LEU A 56 5.44 30.89 26.39
C LEU A 56 4.87 32.31 26.49
N LEU A 57 3.89 32.53 27.38
CA LEU A 57 3.29 33.85 27.63
C LEU A 57 4.23 34.80 28.38
N GLU A 58 5.05 34.28 29.30
CA GLU A 58 6.05 35.04 30.05
C GLU A 58 7.30 35.39 29.22
N ALA A 59 7.51 34.70 28.10
CA ALA A 59 8.58 35.00 27.15
C ALA A 59 8.19 36.21 26.27
N GLU A 60 8.15 37.41 26.86
CA GLU A 60 7.80 38.69 26.20
C GLU A 60 8.71 39.09 25.00
N SER A 61 9.61 38.22 24.52
CA SER A 61 10.53 38.51 23.41
C SER A 61 10.93 37.29 22.58
N LEU A 62 9.98 36.38 22.29
CA LEU A 62 10.24 35.26 21.39
C LEU A 62 10.61 35.74 19.98
N GLN A 63 11.87 35.51 19.58
CA GLN A 63 12.29 35.61 18.19
C GLN A 63 11.93 34.32 17.45
N ASP A 64 11.61 34.44 16.17
CA ASP A 64 11.36 33.28 15.29
C ASP A 64 12.55 32.30 15.37
N GLY A 65 12.26 31.02 15.64
CA GLY A 65 13.27 29.96 15.82
C GLY A 65 13.91 29.85 17.22
N ALA A 66 13.42 30.57 18.25
CA ALA A 66 13.93 30.42 19.61
C ALA A 66 13.62 29.01 20.19
N SER A 67 14.66 28.34 20.71
CA SER A 67 14.54 27.08 21.45
C SER A 67 14.53 27.35 22.96
N PHE A 68 13.62 26.71 23.70
CA PHE A 68 13.61 26.72 25.16
C PHE A 68 13.66 25.29 25.69
N THR A 69 14.21 25.13 26.90
CA THR A 69 14.36 23.83 27.57
C THR A 69 13.64 23.89 28.90
N ILE A 70 12.76 22.92 29.13
CA ILE A 70 11.99 22.80 30.37
C ILE A 70 12.74 21.80 31.25
N ASN A 71 13.14 22.25 32.45
CA ASN A 71 13.97 21.47 33.38
C ASN A 71 13.15 20.66 34.40
N GLU A 72 11.84 20.55 34.20
CA GLU A 72 10.91 19.82 35.07
C GLU A 72 10.19 18.73 34.26
N GLU A 73 9.90 17.59 34.91
CA GLU A 73 9.02 16.57 34.33
C GLU A 73 7.62 17.15 34.18
N LEU A 74 7.21 17.41 32.94
CA LEU A 74 5.86 17.89 32.65
C LEU A 74 4.91 16.68 32.55
N PRO A 75 3.81 16.66 33.32
CA PRO A 75 2.76 15.68 33.12
C PRO A 75 2.13 15.92 31.74
N ILE A 76 2.17 14.90 30.88
CA ILE A 76 1.55 14.95 29.55
C ILE A 76 0.23 14.19 29.62
N SER A 77 -0.86 14.88 29.26
CA SER A 77 -2.19 14.27 29.10
C SER A 77 -2.47 14.08 27.61
N PHE A 78 -2.97 12.91 27.23
CA PHE A 78 -3.44 12.68 25.87
C PHE A 78 -4.79 13.37 25.67
N GLN A 79 -5.05 13.85 24.45
CA GLN A 79 -6.39 14.26 24.10
C GLN A 79 -7.31 13.03 24.06
N HIS A 80 -8.55 13.20 24.50
CA HIS A 80 -9.52 12.12 24.62
C HIS A 80 -10.79 12.42 23.82
N LEU A 81 -11.33 11.39 23.18
CA LEU A 81 -12.67 11.40 22.60
C LEU A 81 -13.63 10.82 23.65
N VAL A 82 -14.44 11.68 24.27
CA VAL A 82 -15.43 11.27 25.27
C VAL A 82 -16.51 10.42 24.60
N VAL A 83 -16.79 9.25 25.18
CA VAL A 83 -17.77 8.28 24.64
C VAL A 83 -19.12 8.42 25.32
N ASP A 84 -19.14 8.58 26.65
CA ASP A 84 -20.36 8.66 27.44
C ASP A 84 -20.20 9.52 28.70
N GLU A 85 -21.30 9.66 29.44
CA GLU A 85 -21.36 10.41 30.71
C GLU A 85 -20.74 9.66 31.90
N GLU A 86 -20.41 8.37 31.74
CA GLU A 86 -19.76 7.54 32.78
C GLU A 86 -18.24 7.79 32.85
N GLY A 87 -17.70 8.59 31.92
CA GLY A 87 -16.30 8.98 31.87
C GLY A 87 -15.46 8.11 30.95
N HIS A 88 -16.08 7.21 30.17
CA HIS A 88 -15.34 6.40 29.22
C HIS A 88 -14.83 7.23 28.05
N TYR A 89 -13.63 6.91 27.58
CA TYR A 89 -13.00 7.64 26.49
C TYR A 89 -12.19 6.75 25.55
N LEU A 90 -11.87 7.31 24.38
CA LEU A 90 -10.95 6.74 23.40
C LEU A 90 -9.79 7.71 23.18
N ILE A 91 -8.60 7.17 22.91
CA ILE A 91 -7.44 7.98 22.54
C ILE A 91 -7.29 7.96 21.00
N PRO A 92 -7.34 9.11 20.32
CA PRO A 92 -7.07 9.18 18.90
C PRO A 92 -5.57 9.01 18.63
N ILE A 93 -5.24 8.17 17.66
CA ILE A 93 -3.87 7.91 17.20
C ILE A 93 -3.79 8.22 15.71
N PHE A 94 -2.69 8.83 15.26
CA PHE A 94 -2.45 9.14 13.86
C PHE A 94 -1.17 8.47 13.36
N THR A 95 -1.25 7.88 12.17
CA THR A 95 -0.13 7.21 11.50
C THR A 95 0.82 8.20 10.82
N SER A 96 0.34 9.41 10.50
CA SER A 96 1.15 10.44 9.86
C SER A 96 0.67 11.85 10.21
N SER A 97 1.52 12.84 9.95
CA SER A 97 1.20 14.26 10.14
C SER A 97 0.08 14.72 9.19
N GLU A 98 -0.03 14.09 8.02
CA GLU A 98 -1.12 14.35 7.08
C GLU A 98 -2.47 13.90 7.66
N GLN A 99 -2.54 12.68 8.18
CA GLN A 99 -3.75 12.17 8.85
C GLN A 99 -4.17 13.07 10.04
N LEU A 100 -3.19 13.58 10.80
CA LEU A 100 -3.46 14.53 11.88
C LEU A 100 -4.08 15.83 11.36
N ASN A 101 -3.50 16.41 10.31
CA ASN A 101 -3.93 17.70 9.77
C ASN A 101 -5.36 17.67 9.19
N ILE A 102 -5.84 16.51 8.74
CA ILE A 102 -7.25 16.33 8.33
C ILE A 102 -8.21 16.64 9.48
N GLY A 103 -7.81 16.37 10.72
CA GLY A 103 -8.58 16.66 11.93
C GLY A 103 -8.60 18.13 12.36
N GLY A 104 -7.83 18.99 11.70
CA GLY A 104 -7.61 20.39 12.06
C GLY A 104 -6.17 20.68 12.43
N GLU A 105 -5.72 21.92 12.17
CA GLU A 105 -4.36 22.37 12.48
C GLU A 105 -4.18 22.65 13.99
N GLY A 106 -2.98 22.39 14.53
CA GLY A 106 -2.52 23.04 15.76
C GLY A 106 -2.49 22.22 17.06
N SER A 107 -2.69 20.90 17.03
CA SER A 107 -2.48 20.07 18.23
C SER A 107 -0.99 19.82 18.48
N ALA A 108 -0.53 20.06 19.71
CA ALA A 108 0.74 19.53 20.18
C ALA A 108 0.69 18.00 20.14
N THR A 109 1.74 17.34 19.67
CA THR A 109 1.80 15.88 19.56
C THR A 109 3.06 15.31 20.16
N ILE A 110 2.97 14.04 20.53
CA ILE A 110 4.13 13.22 20.87
C ILE A 110 4.18 12.00 19.95
N ASN A 111 5.39 11.45 19.80
CA ASN A 111 5.60 10.15 19.16
C ASN A 111 5.51 9.07 20.22
N GLN A 112 4.75 8.01 19.96
CA GLN A 112 4.64 6.84 20.83
C GLN A 112 4.69 5.56 20.00
N SER A 113 5.32 4.52 20.56
CA SER A 113 5.32 3.18 19.98
C SER A 113 3.92 2.59 20.02
N PHE A 114 3.43 2.10 18.89
CA PHE A 114 2.13 1.44 18.82
C PHE A 114 2.07 0.23 19.76
N GLY A 115 3.12 -0.58 19.81
CA GLY A 115 3.19 -1.74 20.71
C GLY A 115 3.09 -1.34 22.19
N GLU A 116 3.79 -0.28 22.61
CA GLU A 116 3.74 0.21 23.99
C GLU A 116 2.36 0.77 24.36
N LEU A 117 1.65 1.38 23.41
CA LEU A 117 0.27 1.81 23.61
C LEU A 117 -0.65 0.61 23.81
N LEU A 118 -0.51 -0.44 22.99
CA LEU A 118 -1.26 -1.68 23.19
C LEU A 118 -0.98 -2.32 24.57
N ASP A 119 0.21 -2.13 25.11
CA ASP A 119 0.65 -2.54 26.46
C ASP A 119 0.10 -1.68 27.59
N SER A 120 -0.11 -0.41 27.33
CA SER A 120 -0.57 0.54 28.35
C SER A 120 -2.09 0.52 28.56
N LEU A 121 -2.89 -0.05 27.64
CA LEU A 121 -4.35 0.01 27.70
C LEU A 121 -4.97 -0.62 28.97
N ASP A 122 -4.30 -1.59 29.59
CA ASP A 122 -4.77 -2.21 30.84
C ASP A 122 -4.51 -1.32 32.08
N GLN A 123 -3.65 -0.30 31.94
CA GLN A 123 -3.35 0.65 33.00
C GLN A 123 -4.42 1.75 33.13
N TRP A 124 -5.28 1.90 32.11
CA TRP A 124 -6.32 2.93 32.03
C TRP A 124 -7.71 2.28 31.97
N PRO A 125 -8.36 2.04 33.12
CA PRO A 125 -9.62 1.29 33.18
C PRO A 125 -10.75 1.98 32.39
N ASP A 126 -10.82 3.31 32.45
CA ASP A 126 -11.87 4.10 31.76
C ASP A 126 -11.56 4.34 30.26
N CYS A 127 -10.35 3.99 29.81
CA CYS A 127 -10.01 4.00 28.39
C CYS A 127 -10.60 2.75 27.72
N LEU A 128 -11.45 2.93 26.71
CA LEU A 128 -12.04 1.84 25.95
C LEU A 128 -11.10 1.31 24.85
N GLY A 129 -10.09 2.09 24.47
CA GLY A 129 -9.16 1.74 23.42
C GLY A 129 -8.66 2.95 22.62
N TYR A 130 -8.15 2.64 21.44
CA TYR A 130 -7.60 3.61 20.50
C TYR A 130 -8.49 3.74 19.27
N VAL A 131 -8.51 4.92 18.66
CA VAL A 131 -9.05 5.11 17.30
C VAL A 131 -7.91 5.57 16.40
N VAL A 132 -7.48 4.70 15.51
CA VAL A 132 -6.45 5.03 14.51
C VAL A 132 -7.11 5.81 13.38
N ASN A 133 -6.52 6.94 13.00
CA ASN A 133 -6.95 7.84 11.93
C ASN A 133 -8.46 8.16 11.95
N PRO A 134 -8.97 8.78 13.03
CA PRO A 134 -10.42 8.95 13.26
C PRO A 134 -11.19 9.68 12.15
N PHE A 135 -10.52 10.48 11.32
CA PHE A 135 -11.14 11.33 10.30
C PHE A 135 -11.10 10.74 8.88
N THR A 136 -10.50 9.56 8.69
CA THR A 136 -10.40 8.88 7.39
C THR A 136 -10.86 7.41 7.52
N ASN A 137 -10.13 6.46 6.91
CA ASN A 137 -10.33 5.02 7.02
C ASN A 137 -9.94 4.53 8.42
N LYS A 138 -10.79 4.84 9.41
CA LYS A 138 -10.50 4.57 10.82
C LYS A 138 -10.59 3.09 11.20
N ILE A 139 -9.87 2.71 12.25
CA ILE A 139 -10.10 1.45 12.96
C ILE A 139 -10.09 1.70 14.47
N MET A 140 -11.04 1.07 15.17
CA MET A 140 -11.05 1.07 16.62
C MET A 140 -10.29 -0.15 17.14
N VAL A 141 -9.32 0.09 18.00
CA VAL A 141 -8.52 -0.93 18.68
C VAL A 141 -8.94 -0.96 20.14
N ASP A 142 -9.99 -1.73 20.42
CA ASP A 142 -10.41 -2.05 21.78
C ASP A 142 -9.54 -3.18 22.38
N ARG A 143 -9.82 -3.59 23.62
CA ARG A 143 -9.09 -4.68 24.28
C ARG A 143 -9.15 -6.00 23.50
N ASN A 144 -10.27 -6.31 22.84
CA ASN A 144 -10.42 -7.54 22.06
C ASN A 144 -9.55 -7.52 20.80
N ILE A 145 -9.55 -6.41 20.05
CA ILE A 145 -8.71 -6.22 18.87
C ILE A 145 -7.24 -6.18 19.26
N ARG A 146 -6.90 -5.49 20.36
CA ARG A 146 -5.55 -5.48 20.94
C ARG A 146 -5.06 -6.89 21.25
N ASP A 147 -5.87 -7.71 21.92
CA ASP A 147 -5.51 -9.10 22.24
C ASP A 147 -5.36 -9.95 20.99
N LYS A 148 -6.19 -9.72 19.96
CA LYS A 148 -6.02 -10.36 18.65
C LYS A 148 -4.71 -9.97 18.00
N VAL A 149 -4.38 -8.68 17.92
CA VAL A 149 -3.14 -8.16 17.31
C VAL A 149 -1.90 -8.77 17.96
N ARG A 150 -1.88 -8.86 19.30
CA ARG A 150 -0.74 -9.45 20.04
C ARG A 150 -0.52 -10.93 19.77
N ASN A 151 -1.61 -11.69 19.60
CA ASN A 151 -1.53 -13.13 19.36
C ASN A 151 -1.59 -13.48 17.87
N PHE A 152 -1.67 -12.46 17.00
CA PHE A 152 -1.75 -12.64 15.57
C PHE A 152 -0.41 -13.15 15.05
N GLN A 153 -0.46 -14.10 14.13
CA GLN A 153 0.71 -14.59 13.42
C GLN A 153 0.60 -14.07 12.00
N PRO A 154 1.43 -13.08 11.61
CA PRO A 154 1.39 -12.55 10.27
C PRO A 154 1.60 -13.65 9.23
N LYS A 155 0.81 -13.62 8.15
CA LYS A 155 0.88 -14.61 7.07
C LYS A 155 0.61 -13.97 5.73
N SER A 156 1.12 -14.58 4.68
CA SER A 156 0.84 -14.17 3.32
C SER A 156 -0.65 -14.31 2.99
N HIS A 157 -1.16 -13.34 2.24
CA HIS A 157 -2.58 -13.21 1.93
C HIS A 157 -2.76 -12.90 0.45
N VAL A 158 -3.69 -13.61 -0.20
CA VAL A 158 -4.06 -13.37 -1.61
C VAL A 158 -5.50 -12.87 -1.65
N ALA A 159 -5.69 -11.63 -2.11
CA ALA A 159 -7.00 -11.02 -2.28
C ALA A 159 -7.36 -10.94 -3.77
N PHE A 160 -8.64 -11.10 -4.09
CA PHE A 160 -9.16 -10.77 -5.42
C PHE A 160 -9.89 -9.44 -5.33
N VAL A 161 -9.54 -8.51 -6.20
CA VAL A 161 -10.10 -7.15 -6.18
C VAL A 161 -10.76 -6.86 -7.52
N GLN A 162 -11.95 -6.26 -7.48
CA GLN A 162 -12.58 -5.72 -8.68
C GLN A 162 -12.20 -4.24 -8.80
N GLY A 163 -11.32 -3.91 -9.73
CA GLY A 163 -10.72 -2.58 -9.88
C GLY A 163 -9.39 -2.64 -10.65
N SER A 164 -8.80 -1.48 -10.87
CA SER A 164 -7.46 -1.32 -11.40
C SER A 164 -6.42 -1.49 -10.28
N VAL A 165 -5.18 -1.84 -10.64
CA VAL A 165 -4.05 -1.78 -9.68
C VAL A 165 -3.80 -0.36 -9.17
N LEU A 166 -4.18 0.67 -9.96
CA LEU A 166 -4.07 2.09 -9.60
C LEU A 166 -5.15 2.55 -8.62
N ASP A 167 -6.16 1.71 -8.33
CA ASP A 167 -7.19 2.02 -7.34
C ASP A 167 -6.81 1.52 -5.94
N LEU A 168 -5.67 0.85 -5.79
CA LEU A 168 -5.17 0.30 -4.53
C LEU A 168 -3.94 1.07 -4.06
N HIS A 169 -3.71 1.10 -2.76
CA HIS A 169 -2.47 1.62 -2.19
C HIS A 169 -1.60 0.45 -1.75
N VAL A 170 -0.46 0.22 -2.40
CA VAL A 170 0.45 -0.90 -2.10
C VAL A 170 1.90 -0.43 -2.11
N ASP A 171 2.85 -1.30 -1.78
CA ASP A 171 4.27 -0.96 -1.93
C ASP A 171 4.68 -0.97 -3.42
N ALA A 172 4.13 -1.93 -4.18
CA ALA A 172 4.40 -2.06 -5.61
C ALA A 172 3.15 -2.38 -6.45
N VAL A 173 2.92 -1.61 -7.52
CA VAL A 173 1.97 -1.97 -8.58
C VAL A 173 2.67 -2.68 -9.71
N VAL A 174 2.04 -3.72 -10.27
CA VAL A 174 2.58 -4.45 -11.43
C VAL A 174 1.98 -3.87 -12.71
N ASN A 175 2.87 -3.54 -13.64
CA ASN A 175 2.51 -3.09 -14.97
C ASN A 175 2.64 -4.24 -15.97
N SER A 176 1.54 -4.55 -16.67
CA SER A 176 1.57 -5.43 -17.85
C SER A 176 2.11 -4.65 -19.05
N ALA A 177 3.43 -4.53 -19.12
CA ALA A 177 4.14 -3.65 -20.03
C ALA A 177 4.41 -4.28 -21.41
N HIS A 178 4.73 -3.42 -22.39
CA HIS A 178 5.32 -3.83 -23.66
C HIS A 178 6.84 -4.06 -23.51
N LYS A 179 7.46 -4.82 -24.44
CA LYS A 179 8.90 -5.15 -24.42
C LYS A 179 9.83 -3.93 -24.37
N THR A 180 9.38 -2.76 -24.80
CA THR A 180 10.16 -1.51 -24.74
C THR A 180 10.16 -0.88 -23.35
N LEU A 181 9.22 -1.25 -22.47
CA LEU A 181 8.89 -0.61 -21.19
C LEU A 181 8.38 0.84 -21.27
N LEU A 182 8.38 1.42 -22.48
CA LEU A 182 7.89 2.75 -22.73
C LEU A 182 6.34 2.77 -22.74
N GLY A 183 5.77 3.87 -22.30
CA GLY A 183 4.33 4.08 -22.23
C GLY A 183 3.97 5.57 -22.18
N GLY A 184 2.68 5.88 -22.28
CA GLY A 184 2.19 7.26 -22.27
C GLY A 184 2.24 7.96 -23.64
N VAL A 185 1.90 9.26 -23.64
CA VAL A 185 1.69 10.08 -24.85
C VAL A 185 2.96 10.30 -25.67
N GLU A 186 4.14 10.17 -25.05
CA GLU A 186 5.44 10.43 -25.69
C GLU A 186 5.94 9.24 -26.52
N VAL A 187 5.31 8.08 -26.35
CA VAL A 187 5.62 6.90 -27.14
C VAL A 187 5.29 7.14 -28.61
N ASP A 188 4.27 7.95 -28.90
CA ASP A 188 3.97 8.37 -30.26
C ASP A 188 5.16 9.10 -30.87
N GLU A 189 5.83 10.02 -30.15
CA GLU A 189 6.98 10.75 -30.69
C GLU A 189 8.22 9.85 -30.91
N VAL A 190 8.50 8.93 -29.98
CA VAL A 190 9.68 8.06 -30.05
C VAL A 190 9.50 6.91 -31.06
N LEU A 191 8.36 6.22 -31.04
CA LEU A 191 8.10 5.11 -31.97
C LEU A 191 7.83 5.60 -33.40
N LEU A 192 7.17 6.75 -33.60
CA LEU A 192 6.99 7.32 -34.94
C LEU A 192 8.30 7.83 -35.55
N ALA A 193 9.31 8.14 -34.75
CA ALA A 193 10.63 8.56 -35.23
C ALA A 193 11.53 7.38 -35.66
N GLU A 194 11.33 6.18 -35.08
CA GLU A 194 12.23 5.03 -35.28
C GLU A 194 11.64 3.89 -36.14
N ALA A 195 10.31 3.80 -36.30
CA ALA A 195 9.68 2.67 -36.97
C ALA A 195 8.92 3.07 -38.26
N GLU A 196 9.38 2.56 -39.41
CA GLU A 196 8.58 2.49 -40.63
C GLU A 196 7.40 1.52 -40.42
N GLY A 197 6.27 2.03 -39.89
CA GLY A 197 5.06 1.27 -39.56
C GLY A 197 5.20 0.60 -38.18
N ILE A 198 4.26 0.75 -37.24
CA ILE A 198 2.89 0.25 -37.32
C ILE A 198 2.09 0.92 -36.18
N MET A 199 0.89 1.46 -36.45
CA MET A 199 0.00 2.05 -35.43
C MET A 199 -0.32 1.11 -34.25
N ASP A 200 -0.24 -0.21 -34.45
CA ASP A 200 -0.50 -1.22 -33.41
C ASP A 200 0.58 -1.22 -32.30
N GLU A 201 1.85 -0.96 -32.61
CA GLU A 201 2.93 -0.94 -31.60
C GLU A 201 2.84 0.30 -30.70
N ALA A 202 2.48 1.46 -31.27
CA ALA A 202 2.17 2.66 -30.51
C ALA A 202 0.94 2.46 -29.62
N MET A 203 -0.10 1.77 -30.10
CA MET A 203 -1.28 1.44 -29.28
C MET A 203 -0.96 0.48 -28.13
N LEU A 204 -0.07 -0.50 -28.34
CA LEU A 204 0.40 -1.43 -27.31
C LEU A 204 1.25 -0.77 -26.23
N CYS A 205 1.97 0.31 -26.57
CA CYS A 205 2.77 1.05 -25.62
C CYS A 205 1.97 2.18 -24.93
N GLY A 206 1.18 2.96 -25.67
CA GLY A 206 0.47 4.13 -25.14
C GLY A 206 -0.90 3.86 -24.53
N GLY A 207 -1.51 2.70 -24.81
CA GLY A 207 -2.89 2.38 -24.41
C GLY A 207 -3.03 1.48 -23.18
N GLY A 208 -4.28 1.24 -22.77
CA GLY A 208 -4.62 0.30 -21.70
C GLY A 208 -4.00 0.65 -20.34
N LEU A 209 -3.68 -0.39 -19.56
CA LEU A 209 -3.08 -0.21 -18.24
C LEU A 209 -1.68 0.41 -18.30
N ASN A 210 -0.85 0.03 -19.27
CA ASN A 210 0.51 0.57 -19.40
C ASN A 210 0.46 2.09 -19.62
N GLY A 211 -0.43 2.56 -20.51
CA GLY A 211 -0.68 3.99 -20.71
C GLY A 211 -1.18 4.69 -19.44
N ALA A 212 -2.12 4.08 -18.72
CA ALA A 212 -2.66 4.65 -17.48
C ALA A 212 -1.59 4.78 -16.38
N ILE A 213 -0.72 3.77 -16.21
CA ILE A 213 0.38 3.80 -15.24
C ILE A 213 1.38 4.90 -15.60
N HIS A 214 1.78 5.03 -16.87
CA HIS A 214 2.66 6.11 -17.30
C HIS A 214 2.04 7.49 -17.14
N ALA A 215 0.74 7.62 -17.40
CA ALA A 215 0.02 8.88 -17.18
C ALA A 215 -0.03 9.26 -15.69
N ALA A 216 -0.24 8.29 -14.80
CA ALA A 216 -0.29 8.51 -13.35
C ALA A 216 1.09 8.80 -12.76
N ALA A 217 2.12 8.04 -13.15
CA ALA A 217 3.49 8.23 -12.66
C ALA A 217 4.15 9.51 -13.23
N GLY A 218 3.74 9.94 -14.42
CA GLY A 218 4.26 11.11 -15.10
C GLY A 218 5.63 10.90 -15.75
N GLN A 219 6.20 12.00 -16.25
CA GLN A 219 7.38 12.02 -17.13
C GLN A 219 8.60 11.24 -16.60
N ALA A 220 8.82 11.31 -15.29
CA ALA A 220 10.00 10.73 -14.66
C ALA A 220 10.03 9.19 -14.81
N LEU A 221 8.87 8.54 -14.91
CA LEU A 221 8.80 7.10 -15.20
C LEU A 221 9.34 6.78 -16.60
N PHE A 222 8.92 7.56 -17.60
CA PHE A 222 9.37 7.36 -18.97
C PHE A 222 10.89 7.52 -19.10
N ASP A 223 11.44 8.53 -18.43
CA ASP A 223 12.88 8.78 -18.40
C ASP A 223 13.66 7.64 -17.74
N GLU A 224 13.16 7.07 -16.62
CA GLU A 224 13.77 5.89 -15.99
C GLU A 224 13.66 4.66 -16.90
N CYS A 225 12.48 4.38 -17.48
CA CYS A 225 12.26 3.25 -18.37
C CYS A 225 13.22 3.24 -19.57
N LYS A 226 13.58 4.41 -20.13
CA LYS A 226 14.58 4.53 -21.20
C LYS A 226 15.94 3.98 -20.79
N THR A 227 16.32 4.11 -19.52
CA THR A 227 17.62 3.63 -19.02
C THR A 227 17.67 2.10 -18.88
N LEU A 228 16.51 1.44 -18.83
CA LEU A 228 16.40 0.01 -18.60
C LEU A 228 16.66 -0.85 -19.85
N GLY A 229 16.56 -0.28 -21.05
CA GLY A 229 16.84 -1.00 -22.31
C GLY A 229 15.81 -2.08 -22.67
N GLY A 230 14.55 -1.89 -22.28
CA GLY A 230 13.45 -2.84 -22.54
C GLY A 230 13.42 -4.04 -21.58
N CYS A 231 12.55 -5.01 -21.83
CA CYS A 231 12.37 -6.21 -21.01
C CYS A 231 11.92 -7.40 -21.87
N MET A 232 12.41 -8.59 -21.54
CA MET A 232 12.08 -9.82 -22.28
C MET A 232 10.74 -10.39 -21.81
N PRO A 233 9.99 -11.12 -22.67
CA PRO A 233 8.81 -11.85 -22.23
C PRO A 233 9.11 -12.79 -21.05
N GLY A 234 8.26 -12.77 -20.02
CA GLY A 234 8.46 -13.54 -18.79
C GLY A 234 9.51 -12.95 -17.86
N ASP A 235 10.01 -11.75 -18.13
CA ASP A 235 10.96 -11.03 -17.28
C ASP A 235 10.33 -9.77 -16.70
N ALA A 236 10.92 -9.27 -15.61
CA ALA A 236 10.41 -8.10 -14.89
C ALA A 236 11.54 -7.11 -14.56
N LYS A 237 11.20 -5.81 -14.53
CA LYS A 237 12.08 -4.73 -14.08
C LYS A 237 11.32 -3.77 -13.19
N ILE A 238 12.02 -3.14 -12.26
CA ILE A 238 11.44 -2.24 -11.27
C ILE A 238 11.89 -0.80 -11.48
N THR A 239 10.99 0.13 -11.21
CA THR A 239 11.20 1.59 -11.23
C THR A 239 10.54 2.19 -9.99
N LYS A 240 10.79 3.48 -9.72
CA LYS A 240 9.99 4.22 -8.72
C LYS A 240 8.58 4.48 -9.24
N ALA A 241 7.62 4.67 -8.33
CA ALA A 241 6.24 4.99 -8.72
C ALA A 241 5.99 6.47 -9.11
N TYR A 242 6.91 7.36 -8.74
CA TYR A 242 6.89 8.79 -9.09
C TYR A 242 5.60 9.52 -8.68
N GLY A 243 4.74 9.86 -9.65
CA GLY A 243 3.50 10.60 -9.44
C GLY A 243 2.33 9.76 -8.93
N ILE A 244 2.48 8.43 -8.84
CA ILE A 244 1.45 7.57 -8.23
C ILE A 244 1.51 7.77 -6.72
N GLU A 245 0.44 8.31 -6.16
CA GLU A 245 0.33 8.61 -4.73
C GLU A 245 0.25 7.28 -3.95
N TYR A 246 1.02 7.16 -2.85
CA TYR A 246 1.08 5.99 -1.96
C TYR A 246 1.78 4.74 -2.46
N ASP A 247 2.21 4.62 -3.71
CA ASP A 247 3.03 3.49 -4.17
C ASP A 247 4.52 3.86 -4.15
N ASP A 248 5.39 2.91 -3.79
CA ASP A 248 6.84 3.14 -3.79
C ASP A 248 7.45 2.76 -5.14
N TYR A 249 6.93 1.68 -5.75
CA TYR A 249 7.52 1.07 -6.93
C TYR A 249 6.49 0.69 -8.00
N ILE A 250 6.97 0.62 -9.25
CA ILE A 250 6.27 -0.02 -10.35
C ILE A 250 7.13 -1.19 -10.84
N ILE A 251 6.55 -2.38 -10.89
CA ILE A 251 7.20 -3.58 -11.43
C ILE A 251 6.63 -3.85 -12.82
N HIS A 252 7.44 -3.60 -13.84
CA HIS A 252 7.10 -3.80 -15.24
C HIS A 252 7.44 -5.21 -15.67
N THR A 253 6.43 -5.98 -16.07
CA THR A 253 6.61 -7.33 -16.61
C THR A 253 6.02 -7.44 -18.00
N VAL A 254 6.65 -8.25 -18.87
CA VAL A 254 6.22 -8.42 -20.26
C VAL A 254 5.58 -9.79 -20.41
N GLY A 255 4.24 -9.80 -20.51
CA GLY A 255 3.49 -11.02 -20.73
C GLY A 255 3.57 -11.54 -22.17
N PRO A 256 3.23 -12.82 -22.41
CA PRO A 256 3.20 -13.41 -23.75
C PRO A 256 2.01 -12.91 -24.58
N PHE A 257 2.13 -13.02 -25.90
CA PHE A 257 0.98 -12.95 -26.81
C PHE A 257 0.34 -14.33 -26.91
N PHE A 258 -0.99 -14.41 -26.87
CA PHE A 258 -1.69 -15.70 -26.90
C PHE A 258 -1.78 -16.27 -28.32
N GLN A 259 -1.12 -17.40 -28.55
CA GLN A 259 -1.15 -18.20 -29.78
C GLN A 259 -1.59 -19.65 -29.51
N ASN A 260 -2.01 -19.95 -28.27
CA ASN A 260 -2.56 -21.22 -27.82
C ASN A 260 -1.54 -22.37 -27.83
N ASN A 261 -0.36 -22.14 -27.23
CA ASN A 261 0.64 -23.15 -26.92
C ASN A 261 0.93 -23.20 -25.40
N GLU A 262 1.66 -24.22 -24.94
CA GLU A 262 1.97 -24.43 -23.50
C GLU A 262 3.08 -23.50 -22.99
N GLU A 263 4.05 -23.12 -23.83
CA GLU A 263 5.16 -22.22 -23.47
C GLU A 263 4.65 -20.85 -22.99
N GLU A 264 3.54 -20.38 -23.53
CA GLU A 264 2.88 -19.13 -23.10
C GLU A 264 2.43 -19.14 -21.63
N GLU A 265 1.97 -20.28 -21.11
CA GLU A 265 1.55 -20.38 -19.71
C GLU A 265 2.76 -20.31 -18.78
N GLU A 266 3.90 -20.91 -19.17
CA GLU A 266 5.17 -20.82 -18.43
C GLU A 266 5.73 -19.39 -18.41
N VAL A 267 5.70 -18.69 -19.55
CA VAL A 267 6.12 -17.28 -19.64
C VAL A 267 5.22 -16.39 -18.77
N LEU A 268 3.91 -16.64 -18.77
CA LEU A 268 2.97 -15.93 -17.90
C LEU A 268 3.25 -16.20 -16.42
N ALA A 269 3.50 -17.44 -16.03
CA ALA A 269 3.88 -17.81 -14.65
C ALA A 269 5.18 -17.11 -14.20
N SER A 270 6.16 -17.01 -15.11
CA SER A 270 7.42 -16.30 -14.87
C SER A 270 7.21 -14.80 -14.62
N CYS A 271 6.18 -14.17 -15.21
CA CYS A 271 5.85 -12.77 -14.94
C CYS A 271 5.45 -12.55 -13.48
N TYR A 272 4.62 -13.45 -12.92
CA TYR A 272 4.16 -13.36 -11.54
C TYR A 272 5.31 -13.61 -10.56
N THR A 273 6.06 -14.70 -10.76
CA THR A 273 7.13 -15.10 -9.84
C THR A 273 8.27 -14.08 -9.79
N LYS A 274 8.77 -13.59 -10.93
CA LYS A 274 9.83 -12.57 -10.93
C LYS A 274 9.39 -11.22 -10.38
N ALA A 275 8.12 -10.87 -10.55
CA ALA A 275 7.59 -9.67 -9.92
C ALA A 275 7.55 -9.80 -8.38
N LEU A 276 7.19 -10.98 -7.85
CA LEU A 276 7.26 -11.25 -6.42
C LEU A 276 8.71 -11.23 -5.90
N ASP A 277 9.65 -11.81 -6.65
CA ASP A 277 11.08 -11.78 -6.31
C ASP A 277 11.58 -10.33 -6.18
N LEU A 278 11.31 -9.49 -7.20
CA LEU A 278 11.66 -8.08 -7.17
C LEU A 278 11.02 -7.32 -6.01
N ALA A 279 9.75 -7.61 -5.70
CA ALA A 279 9.06 -6.99 -4.58
C ALA A 279 9.74 -7.31 -3.24
N VAL A 280 10.11 -8.57 -3.01
CA VAL A 280 10.85 -8.96 -1.80
C VAL A 280 12.23 -8.32 -1.75
N GLU A 281 12.96 -8.31 -2.87
CA GLU A 281 14.29 -7.69 -2.96
C GLU A 281 14.27 -6.20 -2.57
N HIS A 282 13.13 -5.52 -2.78
CA HIS A 282 12.92 -4.10 -2.46
C HIS A 282 12.19 -3.87 -1.14
N GLY A 283 11.94 -4.93 -0.36
CA GLY A 283 11.32 -4.84 0.97
C GLY A 283 9.82 -4.56 0.94
N CYS A 284 9.15 -4.80 -0.18
CA CYS A 284 7.70 -4.66 -0.29
C CYS A 284 6.99 -5.69 0.59
N THR A 285 5.89 -5.27 1.20
CA THR A 285 4.97 -6.11 2.00
C THR A 285 3.59 -6.25 1.36
N SER A 286 3.36 -5.55 0.26
CA SER A 286 2.13 -5.55 -0.51
C SER A 286 2.38 -5.29 -1.99
N ILE A 287 1.66 -6.00 -2.85
CA ILE A 287 1.80 -5.90 -4.31
C ILE A 287 0.45 -6.11 -5.02
N ALA A 288 0.18 -5.31 -6.04
CA ALA A 288 -1.04 -5.41 -6.85
C ALA A 288 -0.73 -5.86 -8.28
N PHE A 289 -1.31 -6.98 -8.70
CA PHE A 289 -1.18 -7.55 -10.03
C PHE A 289 -2.43 -7.28 -10.87
N PRO A 290 -2.28 -6.86 -12.15
CA PRO A 290 -3.37 -6.92 -13.10
C PRO A 290 -3.56 -8.36 -13.61
N SER A 291 -4.62 -8.57 -14.38
CA SER A 291 -4.75 -9.79 -15.20
C SER A 291 -3.80 -9.72 -16.40
N ILE A 292 -2.53 -10.07 -16.18
CA ILE A 292 -1.44 -9.94 -17.17
C ILE A 292 -1.83 -10.68 -18.46
N SER A 293 -1.61 -10.03 -19.61
CA SER A 293 -1.95 -10.52 -20.95
C SER A 293 -3.43 -10.75 -21.27
N ALA A 294 -4.37 -10.50 -20.34
CA ALA A 294 -5.81 -10.71 -20.59
C ALA A 294 -6.48 -9.66 -21.50
N GLY A 295 -5.79 -8.55 -21.76
CA GLY A 295 -6.25 -7.47 -22.63
C GLY A 295 -5.79 -7.61 -24.07
N ALA A 296 -4.97 -6.66 -24.54
CA ALA A 296 -4.51 -6.59 -25.94
C ALA A 296 -3.76 -7.85 -26.42
N ASN A 297 -3.12 -8.59 -25.50
CA ASN A 297 -2.40 -9.82 -25.82
C ASN A 297 -3.32 -11.04 -26.03
N GLY A 298 -4.63 -10.91 -25.78
CA GLY A 298 -5.65 -11.90 -26.13
C GLY A 298 -5.71 -13.15 -25.26
N PHE A 299 -5.00 -13.19 -24.13
CA PHE A 299 -4.95 -14.38 -23.28
C PHE A 299 -6.30 -14.60 -22.58
N PRO A 300 -6.97 -15.75 -22.76
CA PRO A 300 -8.29 -15.95 -22.18
C PRO A 300 -8.22 -16.05 -20.66
N MET A 301 -9.12 -15.35 -19.96
CA MET A 301 -9.19 -15.35 -18.49
C MET A 301 -9.36 -16.75 -17.87
N GLY A 302 -9.93 -17.71 -18.60
CA GLY A 302 -10.02 -19.10 -18.17
C GLY A 302 -8.66 -19.79 -17.98
N LYS A 303 -7.59 -19.23 -18.56
CA LYS A 303 -6.20 -19.67 -18.38
C LYS A 303 -5.37 -18.70 -17.54
N VAL A 304 -5.58 -17.39 -17.68
CA VAL A 304 -4.87 -16.37 -16.88
C VAL A 304 -5.14 -16.54 -15.38
N ALA A 305 -6.41 -16.72 -14.98
CA ALA A 305 -6.74 -16.83 -13.55
C ALA A 305 -6.09 -18.05 -12.86
N PRO A 306 -6.11 -19.27 -13.45
CA PRO A 306 -5.33 -20.40 -12.94
C PRO A 306 -3.84 -20.10 -12.80
N VAL A 307 -3.19 -19.58 -13.84
CA VAL A 307 -1.73 -19.30 -13.81
C VAL A 307 -1.41 -18.29 -12.72
N ALA A 308 -2.13 -17.16 -12.66
CA ALA A 308 -1.91 -16.13 -11.66
C ALA A 308 -2.02 -16.66 -10.22
N VAL A 309 -3.10 -17.40 -9.92
CA VAL A 309 -3.33 -17.92 -8.56
C VAL A 309 -2.31 -19.00 -8.20
N ILE A 310 -2.08 -19.97 -9.09
CA ILE A 310 -1.15 -21.08 -8.84
C ILE A 310 0.27 -20.55 -8.66
N SER A 311 0.74 -19.66 -9.55
CA SER A 311 2.09 -19.10 -9.45
C SER A 311 2.32 -18.33 -8.16
N VAL A 312 1.35 -17.54 -7.68
CA VAL A 312 1.46 -16.82 -6.41
C VAL A 312 1.48 -17.79 -5.22
N VAL A 313 0.60 -18.80 -5.22
CA VAL A 313 0.51 -19.78 -4.13
C VAL A 313 1.77 -20.64 -4.06
N GLU A 314 2.21 -21.23 -5.17
CA GLU A 314 3.43 -22.04 -5.21
C GLU A 314 4.67 -21.21 -4.85
N TRP A 315 4.70 -19.93 -5.23
CA TRP A 315 5.77 -19.03 -4.83
C TRP A 315 5.78 -18.80 -3.30
N PHE A 316 4.63 -18.62 -2.66
CA PHE A 316 4.55 -18.53 -1.19
C PHE A 316 4.93 -19.84 -0.50
N GLU A 317 4.56 -21.00 -1.06
CA GLU A 317 4.99 -22.30 -0.54
C GLU A 317 6.52 -22.47 -0.59
N ALA A 318 7.16 -21.91 -1.62
CA ALA A 318 8.62 -21.88 -1.75
C ALA A 318 9.30 -20.85 -0.83
N HIS A 319 8.56 -19.85 -0.33
CA HIS A 319 9.06 -18.75 0.50
C HIS A 319 8.24 -18.58 1.80
N PRO A 320 8.23 -19.58 2.69
CA PRO A 320 7.35 -19.60 3.87
C PRO A 320 7.64 -18.48 4.89
N ASP A 321 8.84 -17.90 4.87
CA ASP A 321 9.24 -16.80 5.75
C ASP A 321 8.77 -15.43 5.25
N VAL A 322 8.25 -15.34 4.01
CA VAL A 322 7.72 -14.10 3.45
C VAL A 322 6.28 -13.90 3.91
N VAL A 323 6.00 -12.71 4.41
CA VAL A 323 4.65 -12.23 4.70
C VAL A 323 4.35 -11.07 3.77
N MET A 324 3.49 -11.31 2.78
CA MET A 324 3.12 -10.31 1.77
C MET A 324 1.63 -10.37 1.44
N ASN A 325 1.01 -9.20 1.27
CA ASN A 325 -0.36 -9.08 0.78
C ASN A 325 -0.35 -8.93 -0.75
N VAL A 326 -0.85 -9.93 -1.46
CA VAL A 326 -0.96 -9.93 -2.93
C VAL A 326 -2.39 -9.65 -3.34
N TYR A 327 -2.60 -8.64 -4.17
CA TYR A 327 -3.90 -8.29 -4.72
C TYR A 327 -3.94 -8.66 -6.21
N LEU A 328 -4.82 -9.59 -6.60
CA LEU A 328 -5.08 -9.89 -8.02
C LEU A 328 -6.28 -9.05 -8.47
N CYS A 329 -6.00 -8.01 -9.25
CA CYS A 329 -6.96 -7.03 -9.72
C CYS A 329 -7.60 -7.46 -11.05
N ALA A 330 -8.93 -7.34 -11.08
CA ALA A 330 -9.78 -7.62 -12.22
C ALA A 330 -10.53 -6.35 -12.62
N ASN A 331 -10.26 -5.84 -13.82
CA ASN A 331 -10.87 -4.62 -14.34
C ASN A 331 -12.33 -4.83 -14.74
N THR A 332 -12.72 -6.08 -15.03
CA THR A 332 -14.08 -6.41 -15.46
C THR A 332 -14.78 -7.40 -14.51
N PRO A 333 -16.12 -7.34 -14.40
CA PRO A 333 -16.88 -8.34 -13.62
C PRO A 333 -16.67 -9.78 -14.10
N ASN A 334 -16.30 -9.98 -15.37
CA ASN A 334 -16.02 -11.31 -15.92
C ASN A 334 -14.64 -11.83 -15.51
N GLU A 335 -13.62 -10.97 -15.49
CA GLU A 335 -12.31 -11.28 -14.90
C GLU A 335 -12.46 -11.63 -13.42
N TYR A 336 -13.20 -10.81 -12.67
CA TYR A 336 -13.40 -11.03 -11.24
C TYR A 336 -14.10 -12.36 -10.96
N LYS A 337 -15.13 -12.69 -11.76
CA LYS A 337 -15.77 -14.02 -11.72
C LYS A 337 -14.82 -15.17 -12.07
N ALA A 338 -13.82 -14.96 -12.92
CA ALA A 338 -12.83 -15.99 -13.24
C ALA A 338 -11.93 -16.28 -12.02
N TYR A 339 -11.45 -15.25 -11.32
CA TYR A 339 -10.71 -15.42 -10.06
C TYR A 339 -11.57 -16.08 -8.97
N LEU A 340 -12.81 -15.64 -8.76
CA LEU A 340 -13.70 -16.25 -7.75
C LEU A 340 -13.97 -17.75 -7.97
N ARG A 341 -13.85 -18.26 -9.20
CA ARG A 341 -13.97 -19.71 -9.48
C ARG A 341 -12.77 -20.51 -8.97
N MET A 342 -11.63 -19.86 -8.71
CA MET A 342 -10.43 -20.51 -8.16
C MET A 342 -10.58 -20.83 -6.67
N ILE A 343 -11.36 -20.05 -5.91
CA ILE A 343 -11.63 -20.31 -4.47
C ILE A 343 -12.41 -21.62 -4.26
N LYS A 344 -13.18 -22.04 -5.26
CA LYS A 344 -14.09 -23.20 -5.17
C LYS A 344 -13.45 -24.53 -5.57
N ARG A 345 -12.13 -24.57 -5.76
CA ARG A 345 -11.37 -25.76 -6.18
C ARG A 345 -10.42 -26.18 -5.08
#